data_AF-A0A3R9SRQ6-F1
#
_entry.id   AF-A0A3R9SRQ6-F1
#
_cell.length_a   1.000
_cell.length_b   1.000
_cell.length_c   1.000
_cell.angle_alpha   90.00
_cell.angle_beta   90.00
_cell.angle_gamma   90.00
#
_symmetry.space_group_name_H-M   'P 1'
#
loop_
_entity.id
_entity.type
_entity.pdbx_description
1 polymer ?
#
loop_
_entity_poly.entity_id
_entity_poly.type
_entity_poly.pdbx_seq_one_letter_code
_entity_poly.pdbx_strand_id
1 'polypeptide(L)' 'MSQNHAEPKCPECKIQGRKYIVSSDSVEESKGGDTWFNIAHCSECGHVYGVFAKVVRSPSITPMPISRPF' A
#
# COMPACT_ATOMS: atom_id res chain seq x y z
N MET A 1 -8.98 27.41 13.18
CA MET A 1 -7.55 27.17 13.47
C MET A 1 -6.95 26.46 12.27
N SER A 2 -6.23 27.17 11.40
CA SER A 2 -5.57 26.55 10.25
C SER A 2 -4.36 25.77 10.75
N GLN A 3 -4.53 24.47 10.91
CA GLN A 3 -3.47 23.55 11.32
C GLN A 3 -2.46 23.50 10.19
N ASN A 4 -1.36 24.26 10.32
CA ASN A 4 -0.20 24.23 9.44
C ASN A 4 0.44 22.83 9.53
N HIS A 5 -0.15 21.84 8.86
CA HIS A 5 0.52 20.59 8.60
C HIS A 5 1.68 20.91 7.66
N ALA A 6 2.89 21.01 8.21
CA ALA A 6 4.10 21.10 7.40
C ALA A 6 4.01 20.01 6.31
N GLU A 7 4.06 20.42 5.05
CA GLU A 7 3.99 19.46 3.96
C GLU A 7 5.18 18.49 4.09
N PRO A 8 4.93 17.17 4.01
CA PRO A 8 5.98 16.19 4.17
C PRO A 8 7.03 16.39 3.08
N LYS A 9 8.28 16.34 3.49
CA LYS A 9 9.44 16.50 2.61
C LYS A 9 10.19 15.18 2.53
N CYS A 10 10.55 14.76 1.32
CA CYS A 10 11.39 13.59 1.14
C CYS A 10 12.82 13.88 1.61
N PRO A 11 13.43 13.05 2.47
CA PRO A 11 14.79 13.28 2.94
C PRO A 11 15.83 13.11 1.82
N GLU A 12 15.55 12.32 0.79
CA GLU A 12 16.52 12.01 -0.28
C GLU A 12 16.45 12.99 -1.44
N CYS A 13 15.30 13.09 -2.11
CA CYS A 13 15.15 14.00 -3.27
C CYS A 13 14.71 15.41 -2.87
N LYS A 14 14.45 15.67 -1.58
CA LYS A 14 14.03 16.97 -1.03
C LYS A 14 12.71 17.50 -1.59
N ILE A 15 11.95 16.68 -2.33
CA ILE A 15 10.65 17.09 -2.83
C ILE A 15 9.67 17.29 -1.68
N GLN A 16 8.87 18.35 -1.75
CA GLN A 16 7.91 18.72 -0.73
C GLN A 16 6.50 18.55 -1.27
N GLY A 17 5.65 17.90 -0.48
CA GLY A 17 4.23 17.77 -0.75
C GLY A 17 3.73 16.37 -0.47
N ARG A 18 2.57 16.29 0.18
CA ARG A 18 1.89 15.02 0.47
C ARG A 18 1.64 14.20 -0.79
N LYS A 19 1.40 14.85 -1.92
CA LYS A 19 1.13 14.20 -3.21
C LYS A 19 2.26 13.31 -3.73
N TYR A 20 3.49 13.50 -3.24
CA TYR A 20 4.64 12.69 -3.62
C TYR A 20 4.88 11.52 -2.67
N ILE A 21 4.12 11.42 -1.58
CA ILE A 21 4.20 10.32 -0.61
C ILE A 21 3.01 9.40 -0.89
N VAL A 22 3.25 8.32 -1.61
CA VAL A 22 2.21 7.41 -2.09
C VAL A 22 2.34 6.06 -1.40
N SER A 23 1.23 5.35 -1.29
CA SER A 23 1.18 3.97 -0.83
C SER A 23 0.90 3.05 -2.01
N SER A 24 1.75 2.03 -2.19
CA SER A 24 1.55 0.99 -3.19
C SER A 24 1.27 -0.34 -2.48
N ASP A 25 0.24 -1.06 -2.92
CA ASP A 25 -0.04 -2.41 -2.45
C ASP A 25 1.06 -3.40 -2.91
N SER A 26 1.28 -4.47 -2.14
CA SER A 26 2.18 -5.54 -2.52
C SER A 26 1.69 -6.26 -3.79
N VAL A 27 2.65 -6.68 -4.62
CA VAL A 27 2.40 -7.56 -5.78
C VAL A 27 1.94 -8.95 -5.33
N GLU A 28 2.34 -9.36 -4.12
CA GLU A 28 1.89 -10.62 -3.55
C GLU A 28 0.50 -10.46 -2.95
N GLU A 29 -0.41 -11.30 -3.41
CA GLU A 29 -1.80 -11.37 -2.97
C GLU A 29 -2.05 -12.67 -2.19
N SER A 30 -2.97 -12.63 -1.24
CA SER A 30 -3.49 -13.83 -0.61
C SER A 30 -4.27 -14.66 -1.64
N LYS A 31 -4.54 -15.93 -1.32
CA LYS A 31 -5.39 -16.79 -2.18
C LYS A 31 -6.79 -16.23 -2.46
N GLY A 32 -7.24 -15.23 -1.69
CA GLY A 32 -8.50 -14.50 -1.89
C GLY A 32 -8.38 -13.17 -2.64
N GLY A 33 -7.21 -12.80 -3.16
CA GLY A 33 -6.99 -11.52 -3.87
C GLY A 33 -6.73 -10.32 -2.95
N ASP A 34 -6.55 -10.56 -1.65
CA ASP A 34 -6.22 -9.51 -0.68
C ASP A 34 -4.69 -9.30 -0.62
N THR A 35 -4.21 -8.09 -0.90
CA THR A 35 -2.79 -7.72 -0.81
C THR A 35 -2.27 -7.79 0.63
N TRP A 36 -1.07 -8.34 0.85
CA TRP A 36 -0.55 -8.62 2.20
C TRP A 36 -0.12 -7.37 2.98
N PHE A 37 0.46 -6.40 2.28
CA PHE A 37 1.01 -5.20 2.89
C PHE A 37 1.00 -4.03 1.89
N ASN A 38 1.15 -2.82 2.43
CA ASN A 38 1.32 -1.59 1.67
C ASN A 38 2.69 -0.99 1.96
N ILE A 39 3.35 -0.46 0.94
CA ILE A 39 4.62 0.25 1.06
C ILE A 39 4.32 1.74 0.90
N ALA A 40 4.64 2.56 1.91
CA ALA A 40 4.65 4.01 1.74
C ALA A 40 6.02 4.44 1.21
N HIS A 41 6.05 5.10 0.06
CA HIS A 41 7.28 5.55 -0.57
C HIS A 41 7.13 6.91 -1.26
N CYS A 42 8.25 7.55 -1.57
CA CYS A 42 8.28 8.71 -2.43
C CYS A 42 8.04 8.29 -3.89
N SER A 43 7.16 8.95 -4.62
CA SER A 43 6.88 8.66 -6.04
C SER A 43 8.01 9.05 -6.97
N GLU A 44 8.84 10.02 -6.58
CA GLU A 44 9.90 10.56 -7.44
C GLU A 44 11.21 9.77 -7.35
N CYS A 45 11.65 9.45 -6.13
CA CYS A 45 12.95 8.80 -5.92
C CYS A 45 12.85 7.38 -5.36
N GLY A 46 11.64 6.92 -5.00
CA GLY A 46 11.45 5.57 -4.45
C GLY A 46 11.87 5.40 -2.99
N HIS A 47 12.21 6.48 -2.26
CA HIS A 47 12.55 6.39 -0.84
C HIS A 47 11.39 5.78 -0.04
N VAL A 48 11.64 4.66 0.63
CA VAL A 48 10.62 3.91 1.40
C VAL A 48 10.56 4.46 2.83
N TYR A 49 9.39 4.92 3.23
CA TYR A 49 9.11 5.38 4.60
C TYR A 49 8.72 4.24 5.53
N GLY A 50 8.13 3.17 4.98
CA GLY A 50 7.76 2.00 5.76
C GLY A 50 6.90 1.00 5.00
N VAL A 51 6.82 -0.19 5.57
CA VAL A 51 5.97 -1.29 5.11
C VAL A 51 4.92 -1.55 6.18
N PHE A 52 3.65 -1.46 5.80
CA PHE A 52 2.50 -1.55 6.68
C PHE A 52 1.69 -2.80 6.35
N ALA A 53 1.61 -3.74 7.29
CA ALA A 53 0.78 -4.92 7.13
C ALA A 53 -0.69 -4.54 7.01
N LYS A 54 -1.39 -5.11 6.03
CA LYS A 54 -2.83 -4.92 5.88
C LYS A 54 -3.52 -5.93 6.79
N VAL A 55 -4.21 -5.47 7.82
CA VAL A 55 -4.98 -6.37 8.70
C VAL A 55 -6.23 -6.83 7.95
N VAL A 56 -6.15 -8.01 7.32
CA VAL A 56 -7.30 -8.64 6.66
C VAL A 56 -8.17 -9.31 7.72
N ARG A 57 -9.21 -8.61 8.20
CA ARG A 57 -10.13 -9.14 9.24
C ARG A 57 -11.09 -10.21 8.72
N SER A 58 -11.21 -10.37 7.42
CA SER A 58 -11.94 -11.47 6.77
C SER A 58 -11.38 -11.62 5.35
N PRO A 59 -10.53 -12.63 5.07
CA PRO A 59 -10.14 -12.89 3.70
C PRO A 59 -11.41 -13.15 2.91
N SER A 60 -11.61 -12.42 1.82
CA SER A 60 -12.75 -12.67 0.94
C SER A 60 -12.50 -13.99 0.23
N ILE A 61 -12.92 -15.10 0.83
CA ILE A 61 -12.93 -16.40 0.17
C ILE A 61 -13.99 -16.29 -0.93
N THR A 62 -13.60 -15.86 -2.12
CA THR A 62 -14.36 -16.19 -3.31
C THR A 62 -14.17 -17.69 -3.51
N PRO A 63 -15.22 -18.51 -3.33
CA PRO A 63 -15.09 -19.92 -3.61
C PRO A 63 -14.74 -20.06 -5.10
N MET A 64 -13.55 -20.60 -5.40
CA MET A 64 -13.22 -21.00 -6.76
C MET A 64 -14.31 -21.96 -7.24
N PRO A 65 -14.85 -21.80 -8.46
CA PRO A 65 -15.81 -22.76 -8.99
C PRO A 65 -15.10 -24.11 -9.05
N ILE A 66 -15.58 -25.07 -8.25
CA ILE A 66 -15.12 -26.45 -8.26
C ILE A 66 -15.50 -27.02 -9.63
N SER A 67 -14.60 -26.95 -10.61
CA SER A 67 -14.69 -27.77 -11.81
C SER A 67 -14.45 -29.22 -11.39
N ARG A 68 -15.53 -29.91 -11.03
CA ARG A 68 -15.54 -31.35 -10.74
C ARG A 68 -15.12 -32.11 -12.02
N PRO A 69 -14.08 -32.96 -11.99
CA PRO A 69 -13.91 -33.94 -13.05
C PRO A 69 -14.91 -35.09 -12.85
N PHE A 70 -15.52 -35.52 -13.97
CA PHE A 70 -16.33 -36.74 -14.09
C PHE A 70 -15.45 -37.99 -14.01
#